data_AF-A0A836TZ79-F1
#
_entry.id   AF-A0A836TZ79-F1
#
_cell.length_a   1.000
_cell.length_b   1.000
_cell.length_c   1.000
_cell.angle_alpha   90.00
_cell.angle_beta   90.00
_cell.angle_gamma   90.00
#
_symmetry.space_group_name_H-M   'P 1'
#
loop_
_entity.id
_entity.type
_entity.pdbx_description
1 polymer ?
#
loop_
_entity_poly.entity_id
_entity_poly.type
_entity_poly.pdbx_seq_one_letter_code
_entity_poly.pdbx_strand_id
1 'polypeptide(L)'
;MQFTIGDKVLFKKDDLKGEIIRVNSLYKVTVLTTDGFEMSISIKDLVKVESGTDKAISYGEIGYSKDKIAKTLKSQKQENSQSILKVDLHIELLTDNFQYMDNFEIVQIQLDLCQKKIEKALNSNYQKMIIVHGIGTGVLKAEVHKLLSHYQLRYYLSKDSGTTEVML
;
A
#
# COMPACT_ATOMS: atom_id res chain seq x y z
N MET A 1 17.28 -16.02 9.12
CA MET A 1 18.59 -15.33 9.14
C MET A 1 18.71 -14.63 10.48
N GLN A 2 19.80 -14.85 11.20
CA GLN A 2 20.12 -14.10 12.42
C GLN A 2 21.08 -12.97 12.03
N PHE A 3 20.83 -11.78 12.55
CA PHE A 3 21.67 -10.61 12.33
C PHE A 3 22.70 -10.49 13.46
N THR A 4 23.95 -10.24 13.09
CA THR A 4 25.05 -10.01 14.04
C THR A 4 25.53 -8.57 13.97
N ILE A 5 26.15 -8.10 15.06
CA ILE A 5 26.80 -6.79 15.10
C ILE A 5 27.89 -6.75 14.01
N GLY A 6 27.93 -5.68 13.22
CA GLY A 6 28.82 -5.52 12.06
C GLY A 6 28.22 -5.93 10.72
N ASP A 7 26.99 -6.49 10.70
CA ASP A 7 26.32 -6.82 9.45
C ASP A 7 25.89 -5.55 8.70
N LYS A 8 26.25 -5.47 7.41
CA LYS A 8 25.71 -4.48 6.48
C LYS A 8 24.29 -4.85 6.11
N VAL A 9 23.38 -3.90 6.27
CA VAL A 9 21.95 -4.10 6.04
C VAL A 9 21.37 -3.01 5.15
N LEU A 10 20.43 -3.43 4.30
CA LEU A 10 19.56 -2.57 3.52
C LEU A 10 18.18 -2.57 4.15
N PHE A 11 17.55 -1.41 4.13
CA PHE A 11 16.22 -1.23 4.66
C PHE A 11 15.21 -1.66 3.59
N LYS A 12 14.17 -2.40 3.98
CA LYS A 12 13.17 -2.92 3.04
C LYS A 12 12.20 -1.85 2.56
N LYS A 13 11.90 -0.87 3.43
CA LYS A 13 10.88 0.16 3.22
C LYS A 13 11.44 1.50 2.76
N ASP A 14 12.72 1.72 3.05
CA ASP A 14 13.42 2.97 2.77
C ASP A 14 14.69 2.62 1.99
N ASP A 15 15.11 3.46 1.05
CA ASP A 15 16.35 3.25 0.27
C ASP A 15 17.61 3.60 1.09
N LEU A 16 17.64 3.19 2.36
CA LEU A 16 18.70 3.49 3.31
C LEU A 16 19.60 2.26 3.53
N LYS A 17 20.89 2.52 3.73
CA LYS A 17 21.92 1.52 4.04
C LYS A 17 22.53 1.83 5.40
N GLY A 18 22.91 0.78 6.11
CA GLY A 18 23.58 0.96 7.39
C GLY A 18 24.25 -0.30 7.89
N GLU A 19 24.86 -0.19 9.07
CA GLU A 19 25.55 -1.27 9.76
C GLU A 19 24.91 -1.50 11.13
N ILE A 20 24.74 -2.77 11.51
CA ILE A 20 24.19 -3.09 12.83
C ILE A 20 25.24 -2.84 13.89
N ILE A 21 24.99 -1.85 14.75
CA ILE A 21 25.87 -1.52 15.88
C ILE A 21 25.46 -2.22 17.17
N ARG A 22 24.18 -2.62 17.30
CA ARG A 22 23.68 -3.29 18.50
C ARG A 22 22.49 -4.18 18.20
N VAL A 23 22.44 -5.36 18.83
CA VAL A 23 21.26 -6.22 18.83
C VAL A 23 20.56 -6.06 20.18
N ASN A 24 19.40 -5.39 20.18
CA ASN A 24 18.68 -5.07 21.41
C ASN A 24 17.80 -6.23 21.86
N SER A 25 17.21 -6.98 20.93
CA SER A 25 16.29 -8.09 21.19
C SER A 25 16.20 -9.02 19.98
N LEU A 26 15.55 -10.17 20.15
CA LEU A 26 15.30 -11.15 19.06
C LEU A 26 14.57 -10.58 17.82
N TYR A 27 13.97 -9.39 17.93
CA TYR A 27 13.19 -8.76 16.86
C TYR A 27 13.63 -7.33 16.53
N LYS A 28 14.54 -6.73 17.29
CA LYS A 28 14.94 -5.32 17.13
C LYS A 28 16.44 -5.15 17.22
N VAL A 29 16.99 -4.37 16.29
CA VAL A 29 18.41 -4.04 16.21
C VAL A 29 18.58 -2.52 16.04
N THR A 30 19.69 -1.99 16.52
CA THR A 30 20.10 -0.60 16.27
C THR A 30 21.04 -0.59 15.07
N VAL A 31 20.69 0.17 14.05
CA VAL A 31 21.43 0.34 12.80
C VAL A 31 21.98 1.75 12.75
N LEU A 32 23.27 1.89 12.44
CA LEU A 32 23.89 3.17 12.11
C LEU A 32 23.81 3.37 10.60
N THR A 33 23.10 4.41 10.15
CA THR A 33 23.00 4.73 8.73
C THR A 33 24.30 5.35 8.20
N THR A 34 24.47 5.36 6.88
CA THR A 34 25.61 6.05 6.23
C THR A 34 25.70 7.54 6.57
N ASP A 35 24.57 8.14 6.94
CA ASP A 35 24.46 9.56 7.28
C ASP A 35 24.78 9.83 8.78
N GLY A 36 25.17 8.81 9.53
CA GLY A 36 25.63 8.93 10.91
C GLY A 36 24.52 8.91 11.97
N PHE A 37 23.30 8.54 11.61
CA PHE A 37 22.18 8.45 12.56
C PHE A 37 21.99 7.02 13.08
N GLU A 38 21.77 6.89 14.39
CA GLU A 38 21.41 5.62 15.03
C GLU A 38 19.89 5.42 15.02
N MET A 39 19.42 4.31 14.44
CA MET A 39 17.99 4.01 14.32
C MET A 39 17.67 2.61 14.82
N SER A 40 16.62 2.50 15.64
CA SER A 40 16.14 1.21 16.16
C SER A 40 15.08 0.63 15.24
N ILE A 41 15.36 -0.52 14.63
CA ILE A 41 14.58 -1.09 13.53
C ILE A 41 14.26 -2.55 13.78
N SER A 42 13.09 -2.97 13.29
CA SER A 42 12.67 -4.36 13.31
C SER A 42 13.51 -5.18 12.34
N ILE A 43 13.96 -6.35 12.79
CA ILE A 43 14.69 -7.33 11.98
C ILE A 43 13.95 -7.70 10.68
N LYS A 44 12.61 -7.62 10.68
CA LYS A 44 11.77 -7.91 9.49
C LYS A 44 11.91 -6.87 8.37
N ASP A 45 12.29 -5.65 8.72
CA ASP A 45 12.42 -4.53 7.80
C ASP A 45 13.88 -4.34 7.33
N LEU A 46 14.75 -5.29 7.66
CA LEU A 46 16.16 -5.30 7.28
C LEU A 46 16.49 -6.51 6.42
N VAL A 47 17.37 -6.30 5.45
CA VAL A 47 17.92 -7.34 4.58
C VAL A 47 19.44 -7.31 4.70
N LYS A 48 20.06 -8.45 5.03
CA LYS A 48 21.52 -8.57 5.09
C LYS A 48 22.10 -8.47 3.67
N VAL A 49 23.10 -7.61 3.50
CA VAL A 49 23.84 -7.48 2.25
C VAL A 49 25.11 -8.31 2.36
N GLU A 50 25.14 -9.46 1.69
CA GLU A 50 26.36 -10.27 1.57
C GLU A 50 27.25 -9.68 0.47
N SER A 51 28.55 -9.57 0.75
CA SER A 51 29.51 -9.08 -0.26
C SER A 51 29.77 -10.19 -1.29
N GLY A 52 29.40 -9.96 -2.55
CA GLY A 52 29.60 -10.89 -3.67
C GLY A 52 28.36 -11.22 -4.52
N THR A 53 27.19 -10.62 -4.23
CA THR A 53 25.95 -10.79 -5.01
C THR A 53 25.98 -10.10 -6.39
N ASP A 54 26.98 -9.26 -6.64
CA ASP A 54 27.25 -8.56 -7.89
C ASP A 54 27.92 -9.47 -8.94
N LYS A 55 28.31 -10.70 -8.57
CA LYS A 55 28.86 -11.66 -9.52
C LYS A 55 27.76 -12.20 -10.43
N ALA A 56 28.00 -12.14 -11.74
CA ALA A 56 27.11 -12.66 -12.80
C ALA A 56 26.68 -14.12 -12.59
N ILE A 57 27.49 -14.92 -11.87
CA ILE A 57 27.22 -16.32 -11.52
C ILE A 57 25.96 -16.47 -10.63
N SER A 58 25.57 -15.42 -9.90
CA SER A 58 24.42 -15.42 -8.99
C SER A 58 23.06 -15.40 -9.73
N TYR A 59 23.05 -15.13 -11.04
CA TYR A 59 21.82 -15.01 -11.83
C TYR A 59 21.35 -16.31 -12.49
N GLY A 60 22.13 -17.39 -12.41
CA GLY A 60 21.84 -18.66 -13.10
C GLY A 60 22.03 -18.54 -14.61
N GLU A 61 22.64 -19.55 -15.24
CA GLU A 61 22.77 -19.62 -16.69
C GLU A 61 21.42 -19.99 -17.32
N ILE A 62 20.65 -19.03 -17.83
CA ILE A 62 19.50 -19.34 -18.71
C ILE A 62 19.46 -18.33 -19.86
N GLY A 63 19.61 -18.88 -21.07
CA GLY A 63 19.89 -18.17 -22.32
C GLY A 63 18.76 -17.28 -22.84
N TYR A 64 19.20 -16.34 -23.67
CA TYR A 64 18.39 -15.38 -24.40
C TYR A 64 17.42 -16.08 -25.36
N SER A 65 16.13 -15.77 -25.25
CA SER A 65 15.19 -15.85 -26.36
C SER A 65 14.15 -14.75 -26.19
N LYS A 66 14.24 -13.78 -27.09
CA LYS A 66 13.31 -12.66 -27.27
C LYS A 66 11.94 -13.17 -27.70
N ASP A 67 10.93 -12.43 -27.29
CA ASP A 67 9.56 -12.38 -27.84
C ASP A 67 8.60 -13.53 -27.48
N LYS A 68 7.79 -13.24 -26.44
CA LYS A 68 6.43 -13.70 -26.09
C LYS A 68 6.32 -14.14 -24.64
N ILE A 69 5.99 -13.22 -23.74
CA ILE A 69 5.54 -13.58 -22.39
C ILE A 69 4.08 -13.15 -22.24
N ALA A 70 3.21 -14.06 -22.70
CA ALA A 70 1.89 -14.20 -22.10
C ALA A 70 2.06 -14.60 -20.63
N LYS A 71 1.26 -13.95 -19.77
CA LYS A 71 0.83 -14.35 -18.42
C LYS A 71 1.58 -15.54 -17.78
N THR A 72 2.29 -15.30 -16.69
CA THR A 72 2.24 -16.25 -15.57
C THR A 72 2.34 -15.50 -14.24
N LEU A 73 1.21 -15.54 -13.53
CA LEU A 73 1.01 -15.11 -12.15
C LEU A 73 2.08 -15.75 -11.25
N LYS A 74 2.79 -14.94 -10.47
CA LYS A 74 3.51 -15.42 -9.28
C LYS A 74 2.83 -14.82 -8.05
N SER A 75 2.07 -15.68 -7.38
CA SER A 75 1.37 -15.38 -6.13
C SER A 75 2.37 -14.87 -5.09
N GLN A 76 2.29 -13.57 -4.79
CA GLN A 76 2.87 -13.03 -3.56
C GLN A 76 2.10 -13.63 -2.39
N LYS A 77 2.83 -14.42 -1.60
CA LYS A 77 2.38 -14.99 -0.34
C LYS A 77 1.90 -13.84 0.55
N GLN A 78 0.58 -13.74 0.68
CA GLN A 78 -0.12 -12.83 1.57
C GLN A 78 0.52 -12.90 2.95
N GLU A 79 1.11 -11.78 3.38
CA GLU A 79 1.03 -11.47 4.80
C GLU A 79 -0.45 -11.58 5.20
N ASN A 80 -0.75 -11.92 6.45
CA ASN A 80 -2.10 -11.76 7.01
C ASN A 80 -2.47 -10.26 7.11
N SER A 81 -2.31 -9.52 6.01
CA SER A 81 -3.00 -8.28 5.76
C SER A 81 -4.44 -8.67 5.50
N GLN A 82 -5.32 -8.23 6.38
CA GLN A 82 -6.71 -8.08 6.00
C GLN A 82 -6.71 -7.41 4.63
N SER A 83 -7.28 -8.05 3.64
CA SER A 83 -7.33 -7.58 2.25
C SER A 83 -8.04 -6.22 2.25
N ILE A 84 -7.25 -5.14 2.21
CA ILE A 84 -7.75 -3.76 2.21
C ILE A 84 -7.91 -3.29 0.77
N LEU A 85 -9.10 -2.82 0.41
CA LEU A 85 -9.35 -2.12 -0.85
C LEU A 85 -9.30 -0.61 -0.64
N LYS A 86 -8.37 0.10 -1.29
CA LYS A 86 -8.37 1.58 -1.33
C LYS A 86 -9.15 2.06 -2.56
N VAL A 87 -10.10 2.96 -2.34
CA VAL A 87 -10.93 3.59 -3.39
C VAL A 87 -10.70 5.09 -3.30
N ASP A 88 -10.07 5.66 -4.32
CA ASP A 88 -9.86 7.11 -4.42
C ASP A 88 -10.93 7.72 -5.33
N LEU A 89 -11.67 8.70 -4.80
CA LEU A 89 -12.77 9.35 -5.50
C LEU A 89 -12.38 10.73 -6.04
N HIS A 90 -11.13 11.18 -5.94
CA HIS A 90 -10.72 12.46 -6.55
C HIS A 90 -11.03 12.47 -8.05
N ILE A 91 -11.73 13.51 -8.51
CA ILE A 91 -12.29 13.56 -9.88
C ILE A 91 -11.20 13.52 -10.95
N GLU A 92 -10.01 14.03 -10.62
CA GLU A 92 -8.81 14.01 -11.46
C GLU A 92 -8.36 12.59 -11.82
N LEU A 93 -8.76 11.59 -11.04
CA LEU A 93 -8.47 10.17 -11.31
C LEU A 93 -9.57 9.49 -12.14
N LEU A 94 -10.73 10.15 -12.32
CA LEU A 94 -11.92 9.56 -12.93
C LEU A 94 -12.19 10.08 -14.33
N THR A 95 -11.89 11.36 -14.59
CA THR A 95 -12.09 11.97 -15.92
C THR A 95 -11.20 13.19 -16.11
N ASP A 96 -10.70 13.40 -17.33
CA ASP A 96 -9.85 14.55 -17.68
C ASP A 96 -10.64 15.85 -17.92
N ASN A 97 -11.95 15.76 -18.20
CA ASN A 97 -12.80 16.88 -18.62
C ASN A 97 -13.64 17.49 -17.48
N PHE A 98 -13.29 17.23 -16.23
CA PHE A 98 -14.03 17.66 -15.05
C PHE A 98 -14.20 19.18 -14.93
N GLN A 99 -13.29 19.95 -15.52
CA GLN A 99 -13.33 21.41 -15.56
C GLN A 99 -14.55 22.00 -16.28
N TYR A 100 -15.24 21.21 -17.11
CA TYR A 100 -16.46 21.63 -17.83
C TYR A 100 -17.75 21.10 -17.18
N MET A 101 -17.64 20.39 -16.06
CA MET A 101 -18.77 19.76 -15.38
C MET A 101 -19.24 20.64 -14.22
N ASP A 102 -20.52 20.57 -13.92
CA ASP A 102 -21.02 21.14 -12.69
C ASP A 102 -20.67 20.25 -11.48
N ASN A 103 -20.79 20.81 -10.27
CA ASN A 103 -20.47 20.06 -9.04
C ASN A 103 -21.39 18.86 -8.82
N PHE A 104 -22.64 18.92 -9.29
CA PHE A 104 -23.57 17.81 -9.18
C PHE A 104 -23.14 16.63 -10.07
N GLU A 105 -22.76 16.90 -11.32
CA GLU A 105 -22.23 15.93 -12.27
C GLU A 105 -20.95 15.27 -11.74
N ILE A 106 -20.02 16.07 -11.21
CA ILE A 106 -18.79 15.56 -10.58
C ILE A 106 -19.12 14.60 -9.44
N VAL A 107 -19.98 15.00 -8.51
CA VAL A 107 -20.38 14.17 -7.38
C VAL A 107 -21.08 12.89 -7.84
N GLN A 108 -21.93 12.96 -8.87
CA GLN A 108 -22.60 11.78 -9.44
C GLN A 108 -21.60 10.77 -10.01
N ILE A 109 -20.61 11.22 -10.77
CA ILE A 109 -19.55 10.35 -11.32
C ILE A 109 -18.79 9.64 -10.18
N GLN A 110 -18.43 10.39 -9.14
CA GLN A 110 -17.74 9.85 -7.98
C GLN A 110 -18.58 8.81 -7.23
N LEU A 111 -19.89 9.07 -7.06
CA LEU A 111 -20.82 8.16 -6.40
C LEU A 111 -21.06 6.87 -7.21
N ASP A 112 -21.24 6.96 -8.52
CA ASP A 112 -21.40 5.79 -9.40
C ASP A 112 -20.18 4.88 -9.34
N LEU A 113 -18.97 5.45 -9.38
CA LEU A 113 -17.74 4.67 -9.17
C LEU A 113 -17.71 4.06 -7.77
N CYS A 114 -18.03 4.84 -6.73
CA CYS A 114 -18.04 4.37 -5.35
C CYS A 114 -18.97 3.15 -5.20
N GLN A 115 -20.18 3.23 -5.75
CA GLN A 115 -21.16 2.14 -5.75
C GLN A 115 -20.59 0.89 -6.42
N LYS A 116 -20.06 1.02 -7.65
CA LYS A 116 -19.44 -0.10 -8.37
C LYS A 116 -18.31 -0.76 -7.59
N LYS A 117 -17.51 0.03 -6.87
CA LYS A 117 -16.40 -0.48 -6.04
C LYS A 117 -16.92 -1.19 -4.79
N ILE A 118 -17.97 -0.66 -4.14
CA ILE A 118 -18.64 -1.32 -3.02
C ILE A 118 -19.17 -2.68 -3.46
N GLU A 119 -19.93 -2.75 -4.54
CA GLU A 119 -20.49 -4.00 -5.07
C GLU A 119 -19.39 -5.00 -5.43
N LYS A 120 -18.32 -4.55 -6.09
CA LYS A 120 -17.18 -5.41 -6.38
C LYS A 120 -16.53 -5.95 -5.11
N ALA A 121 -16.40 -5.12 -4.08
CA ALA A 121 -15.73 -5.50 -2.84
C ALA A 121 -16.56 -6.47 -2.01
N LEU A 122 -17.88 -6.29 -1.94
CA LEU A 122 -18.80 -7.23 -1.30
C LEU A 122 -18.78 -8.61 -1.96
N ASN A 123 -18.53 -8.66 -3.28
CA ASN A 123 -18.38 -9.91 -4.04
C ASN A 123 -16.93 -10.43 -4.09
N SER A 124 -16.03 -9.87 -3.29
CA SER A 124 -14.60 -10.22 -3.24
C SER A 124 -14.20 -10.63 -1.83
N ASN A 125 -12.99 -11.16 -1.66
CA ASN A 125 -12.46 -11.53 -0.35
C ASN A 125 -11.83 -10.34 0.40
N TYR A 126 -12.31 -9.10 0.21
CA TYR A 126 -11.80 -7.93 0.94
C TYR A 126 -12.44 -7.83 2.32
N GLN A 127 -11.63 -7.61 3.37
CA GLN A 127 -12.13 -7.47 4.76
C GLN A 127 -12.40 -6.01 5.15
N LYS A 128 -11.73 -5.07 4.47
CA LYS A 128 -11.81 -3.64 4.77
C LYS A 128 -11.74 -2.86 3.46
N MET A 129 -12.47 -1.76 3.39
CA MET A 129 -12.35 -0.77 2.33
C MET A 129 -12.02 0.60 2.92
N ILE A 130 -11.19 1.37 2.23
CA ILE A 130 -10.88 2.76 2.59
C ILE A 130 -11.31 3.63 1.42
N ILE A 131 -12.29 4.49 1.65
CA ILE A 131 -12.81 5.45 0.66
C ILE A 131 -12.18 6.80 0.93
N VAL A 132 -11.48 7.35 -0.06
CA VAL A 132 -10.88 8.68 -0.04
C VAL A 132 -11.80 9.61 -0.82
N HIS A 133 -12.44 10.55 -0.13
CA HIS A 133 -13.37 11.53 -0.72
C HIS A 133 -12.91 12.98 -0.52
N GLY A 134 -11.82 13.19 0.22
CA GLY A 134 -11.25 14.51 0.50
C GLY A 134 -11.93 15.22 1.69
N ILE A 135 -11.33 16.30 2.15
CA ILE A 135 -11.87 17.07 3.30
C ILE A 135 -13.08 17.94 2.88
N GLY A 136 -12.95 18.66 1.77
CA GLY A 136 -14.00 19.42 1.08
C GLY A 136 -14.98 20.19 1.97
N THR A 137 -16.18 20.42 1.42
CA THR A 137 -17.35 20.97 2.13
C THR A 137 -18.18 19.88 2.81
N GLY A 138 -17.82 18.61 2.64
CA GLY A 138 -18.52 17.46 3.19
C GLY A 138 -19.71 16.94 2.37
N VAL A 139 -20.00 17.50 1.20
CA VAL A 139 -21.11 17.04 0.33
C VAL A 139 -20.89 15.60 -0.12
N LEU A 140 -19.74 15.30 -0.74
CA LEU A 140 -19.41 13.94 -1.19
C LEU A 140 -19.36 12.94 -0.02
N LYS A 141 -18.79 13.35 1.12
CA LYS A 141 -18.77 12.57 2.36
C LYS A 141 -20.19 12.15 2.77
N ALA A 142 -21.12 13.10 2.82
CA ALA A 142 -22.50 12.84 3.23
C ALA A 142 -23.21 11.87 2.29
N GLU A 143 -23.03 12.04 0.97
CA GLU A 143 -23.61 11.13 -0.02
C GLU A 143 -23.00 9.72 0.04
N VAL A 144 -21.68 9.60 0.20
CA VAL A 144 -21.01 8.31 0.43
C VAL A 144 -21.56 7.63 1.69
N HIS A 145 -21.80 8.38 2.77
CA HIS A 145 -22.36 7.81 4.01
C HIS A 145 -23.80 7.35 3.84
N LYS A 146 -24.62 8.08 3.09
CA LYS A 146 -25.98 7.63 2.72
C LYS A 146 -25.92 6.33 1.92
N LEU A 147 -25.02 6.25 0.94
CA LEU A 147 -24.80 5.05 0.14
C LEU A 147 -24.39 3.86 1.01
N LEU A 148 -23.38 4.03 1.87
CA LEU A 148 -22.94 2.97 2.79
C LEU A 148 -24.04 2.50 3.74
N SER A 149 -24.88 3.42 4.20
CA SER A 149 -26.03 3.12 5.06
C SER A 149 -27.10 2.30 4.31
N HIS A 150 -27.30 2.55 3.02
CA HIS A 150 -28.20 1.76 2.18
C HIS A 150 -27.74 0.30 2.07
N TYR A 151 -26.43 0.07 1.95
CA TYR A 151 -25.82 -1.28 2.00
C TYR A 151 -25.68 -1.84 3.42
N GLN A 152 -26.11 -1.11 4.45
CA GLN A 152 -26.01 -1.50 5.87
C GLN A 152 -24.56 -1.79 6.33
N LEU A 153 -23.58 -1.13 5.72
CA LEU A 153 -22.17 -1.34 6.03
C LEU A 153 -21.73 -0.52 7.23
N ARG A 154 -20.89 -1.13 8.07
CA ARG A 154 -20.29 -0.44 9.22
C ARG A 154 -19.09 0.37 8.76
N TYR A 155 -19.05 1.65 9.14
CA TYR A 155 -17.94 2.53 8.78
C TYR A 155 -17.49 3.43 9.93
N TYR A 156 -16.25 3.88 9.85
CA TYR A 156 -15.59 4.77 10.80
C TYR A 156 -14.96 5.94 10.06
N LEU A 157 -14.97 7.10 10.71
CA LEU A 157 -14.32 8.30 10.18
C LEU A 157 -12.86 8.33 10.61
N SER A 158 -11.97 8.67 9.68
CA SER A 158 -10.60 8.98 10.03
C SER A 158 -10.50 10.31 10.78
N LYS A 159 -9.45 10.45 11.60
CA LYS A 159 -9.15 11.69 12.35
C LYS A 159 -9.11 12.92 11.45
N ASP A 160 -8.57 12.76 10.24
CA ASP A 160 -8.38 13.87 9.30
C ASP A 160 -9.62 14.16 8.44
N SER A 161 -10.76 13.50 8.70
CA SER A 161 -12.05 13.65 8.01
C SER A 161 -12.08 13.40 6.49
N GLY A 162 -10.94 13.27 5.81
CA GLY A 162 -10.85 13.06 4.36
C GLY A 162 -11.02 11.62 3.88
N THR A 163 -11.16 10.67 4.81
CA THR A 163 -11.34 9.25 4.50
C THR A 163 -12.40 8.60 5.37
N THR A 164 -13.06 7.59 4.80
CA THR A 164 -14.04 6.74 5.47
C THR A 164 -13.57 5.30 5.39
N GLU A 165 -13.40 4.65 6.54
CA GLU A 165 -13.05 3.23 6.63
C GLU A 165 -14.31 2.40 6.73
N VAL A 166 -14.46 1.38 5.89
CA VAL A 166 -15.64 0.53 5.80
C VAL A 166 -15.24 -0.92 6.08
N MET A 167 -16.00 -1.58 6.94
CA MET A 167 -15.85 -3.01 7.21
C MET A 167 -16.80 -3.77 6.27
N LEU A 168 -16.25 -4.74 5.53
CA LEU A 168 -16.97 -5.58 4.57
C LEU A 168 -17.31 -6.94 5.16
#